data_AF-A0A958T541-F1
#
_entry.id   AF-A0A958T541-F1
#
_cell.length_a   1.000
_cell.length_b   1.000
_cell.length_c   1.000
_cell.angle_alpha   90.00
_cell.angle_beta   90.00
_cell.angle_gamma   90.00
#
_symmetry.space_group_name_H-M   'P 1'
#
loop_
_entity.id
_entity.type
_entity.pdbx_description
1 polymer ?
#
loop_
_entity_poly.entity_id
_entity_poly.type
_entity_poly.pdbx_seq_one_letter_code
_entity_poly.pdbx_strand_id
1 'polypeptide(L)'
;SLQLTAQEGKKEGKKEFKREHTRQMQDLTPEESASLRAKHMTLDLDLSDKQQDQVYKVLLEGEKEREQMRGERKAQEGQKPSKEERLERENARLDKQIDMKKKMKGILTAEQYQKWEKMMQEKKKDYKGKRKMTPRE
;
A
#
# COMPACT_ATOMS: atom_id res chain seq x y z
N SER A 1 1.14 -43.17 7.18
CA SER A 1 1.31 -41.92 7.95
C SER A 1 2.46 -41.00 7.48
N LEU A 2 3.18 -41.32 6.39
CA LEU A 2 4.33 -40.53 5.89
C LEU A 2 3.96 -39.46 4.83
N GLN A 3 2.77 -39.52 4.22
CA GLN A 3 2.31 -38.52 3.24
C GLN A 3 1.79 -37.23 3.89
N LEU A 4 1.30 -37.29 5.15
CA LEU A 4 0.84 -36.11 5.88
C LEU A 4 2.02 -35.19 6.27
N THR A 5 3.10 -35.80 6.79
CA THR A 5 4.30 -35.08 7.24
C THR A 5 5.06 -34.38 6.10
N ALA A 6 5.07 -34.97 4.89
CA ALA A 6 5.64 -34.33 3.70
C ALA A 6 4.80 -33.15 3.17
N GLN A 7 3.48 -33.16 3.39
CA GLN A 7 2.58 -32.07 2.99
C GLN A 7 2.61 -30.91 3.99
N GLU A 8 2.86 -31.20 5.28
CA GLU A 8 3.07 -30.20 6.33
C GLU A 8 4.40 -29.45 6.18
N GLY A 9 5.52 -30.15 5.95
CA GLY A 9 6.82 -29.49 5.72
C GLY A 9 6.84 -28.57 4.48
N LYS A 10 6.12 -28.94 3.41
CA LYS A 10 5.93 -28.07 2.22
C LYS A 10 5.05 -26.84 2.49
N LYS A 11 4.10 -26.93 3.43
CA LYS A 11 3.24 -25.80 3.85
C LYS A 11 4.00 -24.87 4.79
N GLU A 12 4.85 -25.40 5.66
CA GLU A 12 5.69 -24.62 6.58
C GLU A 12 6.77 -23.84 5.85
N GLY A 13 7.54 -24.46 4.94
CA GLY A 13 8.52 -23.73 4.12
C GLY A 13 7.90 -22.62 3.26
N LYS A 14 6.69 -22.84 2.72
CA LYS A 14 5.92 -21.80 2.01
C LYS A 14 5.45 -20.67 2.93
N LYS A 15 5.13 -20.96 4.19
CA LYS A 15 4.73 -19.93 5.18
C LYS A 15 5.95 -19.13 5.63
N GLU A 16 7.09 -19.78 5.82
CA GLU A 16 8.34 -19.15 6.25
C GLU A 16 8.91 -18.22 5.17
N PHE A 17 9.00 -18.68 3.92
CA PHE A 17 9.38 -17.84 2.78
C PHE A 17 8.46 -16.62 2.62
N LYS A 18 7.13 -16.80 2.78
CA LYS A 18 6.19 -15.68 2.77
C LYS A 18 6.43 -14.70 3.91
N ARG A 19 6.74 -15.19 5.12
CA ARG A 19 7.03 -14.34 6.29
C ARG A 19 8.33 -13.57 6.10
N GLU A 20 9.38 -14.21 5.59
CA GLU A 20 10.67 -13.59 5.32
C GLU A 20 10.56 -12.53 4.23
N HIS A 21 9.93 -12.84 3.09
CA HIS A 21 9.65 -11.86 2.04
C HIS A 21 8.80 -10.69 2.55
N THR A 22 7.85 -10.95 3.45
CA THR A 22 7.01 -9.91 4.07
C THR A 22 7.77 -9.07 5.10
N ARG A 23 8.84 -9.60 5.71
CA ARG A 23 9.76 -8.84 6.59
C ARG A 23 10.70 -7.97 5.79
N GLN A 24 11.32 -8.51 4.74
CA GLN A 24 12.22 -7.75 3.85
C GLN A 24 11.51 -6.55 3.21
N MET A 25 10.22 -6.67 2.88
CA MET A 25 9.43 -5.53 2.38
C MET A 25 8.91 -4.57 3.48
N GLN A 26 9.02 -4.93 4.76
CA GLN A 26 8.63 -4.05 5.88
C GLN A 26 9.75 -3.11 6.33
N ASP A 27 11.00 -3.38 5.96
CA ASP A 27 12.19 -2.66 6.40
C ASP A 27 12.69 -1.62 5.38
N LEU A 28 11.92 -1.37 4.31
CA LEU A 28 12.25 -0.33 3.34
C LEU A 28 12.09 1.07 3.96
N THR A 29 13.08 1.93 3.72
CA THR A 29 12.98 3.36 4.02
C THR A 29 11.89 4.02 3.16
N PRO A 30 11.33 5.18 3.58
CA PRO A 30 10.36 5.92 2.75
C PRO A 30 10.88 6.21 1.34
N GLU A 31 12.15 6.56 1.22
CA GLU A 31 12.86 6.81 -0.04
C GLU A 31 12.91 5.56 -0.93
N GLU A 32 13.28 4.40 -0.38
CA GLU A 32 13.33 3.13 -1.11
C GLU A 32 11.93 2.68 -1.56
N SER A 33 10.94 2.79 -0.66
CA SER A 33 9.54 2.46 -0.97
C SER A 33 9.00 3.34 -2.09
N ALA A 34 9.24 4.66 -2.02
CA ALA A 34 8.82 5.61 -3.04
C ALA A 34 9.52 5.34 -4.38
N SER A 35 10.83 5.07 -4.36
CA SER A 35 11.62 4.75 -5.56
C SER A 35 11.10 3.50 -6.26
N LEU A 36 10.91 2.41 -5.51
CA LEU A 36 10.41 1.15 -6.04
C LEU A 36 9.01 1.30 -6.63
N ARG A 37 8.12 2.04 -5.95
CA ARG A 37 6.77 2.31 -6.47
C ARG A 37 6.77 3.19 -7.71
N ALA A 38 7.61 4.22 -7.77
CA ALA A 38 7.74 5.05 -8.96
C ALA A 38 8.18 4.20 -10.16
N LYS A 39 9.16 3.30 -9.97
CA LYS A 39 9.62 2.37 -11.03
C LYS A 39 8.51 1.40 -11.46
N HIS A 40 7.74 0.84 -10.54
CA HIS A 40 6.58 0.02 -10.91
C HIS A 40 5.54 0.82 -11.70
N MET A 41 5.27 2.06 -11.29
CA MET A 41 4.36 2.93 -12.04
C MET A 41 4.91 3.26 -13.43
N THR A 42 6.23 3.39 -13.58
CA THR A 42 6.86 3.52 -14.91
C THR A 42 6.60 2.29 -15.78
N LEU A 43 6.77 1.08 -15.24
CA LEU A 43 6.46 -0.16 -15.98
C LEU A 43 4.98 -0.26 -16.36
N ASP A 44 4.09 0.18 -15.47
CA ASP A 44 2.65 0.05 -15.69
C ASP A 44 2.07 1.16 -16.58
N LEU A 45 2.67 2.35 -16.60
CA LEU A 45 2.11 3.56 -17.23
C LEU A 45 3.00 4.15 -18.32
N ASP A 46 4.17 3.59 -18.56
CA ASP A 46 5.18 4.12 -19.49
C ASP A 46 5.52 5.58 -19.17
N LEU A 47 5.84 5.85 -17.90
CA LEU A 47 6.18 7.20 -17.45
C LEU A 47 7.49 7.67 -18.11
N SER A 48 7.53 8.92 -18.57
CA SER A 48 8.79 9.57 -18.91
C SER A 48 9.66 9.83 -17.68
N ASP A 49 10.96 10.04 -17.85
CA ASP A 49 11.89 10.32 -16.73
C ASP A 49 11.39 11.50 -15.86
N LYS A 50 10.91 12.57 -16.50
CA LYS A 50 10.36 13.74 -15.80
C LYS A 50 9.12 13.38 -14.97
N GLN A 51 8.23 12.55 -15.52
CA GLN A 51 7.05 12.10 -14.79
C GLN A 51 7.42 11.16 -13.66
N GLN A 52 8.36 10.24 -13.87
CA GLN A 52 8.85 9.32 -12.84
C GLN A 52 9.43 10.10 -11.64
N ASP A 53 10.23 11.13 -11.89
CA ASP A 53 10.81 11.98 -10.84
C ASP A 53 9.73 12.75 -10.06
N GLN A 54 8.71 13.26 -10.76
CA GLN A 54 7.59 13.95 -10.11
C GLN A 54 6.74 12.99 -9.28
N VAL A 55 6.42 11.81 -9.83
CA VAL A 55 5.69 10.75 -9.11
C VAL A 55 6.48 10.30 -7.89
N TYR A 56 7.80 10.13 -8.00
CA TYR A 56 8.66 9.79 -6.87
C TYR A 56 8.52 10.81 -5.73
N LYS A 57 8.56 12.12 -6.01
CA LYS A 57 8.41 13.17 -5.00
C LYS A 57 7.05 13.10 -4.29
N VAL A 58 5.98 12.89 -5.06
CA VAL A 58 4.62 12.76 -4.53
C VAL A 58 4.49 11.51 -3.64
N LEU A 59 5.09 10.38 -4.06
CA LEU A 59 5.08 9.15 -3.28
C LEU A 59 5.92 9.27 -2.01
N LEU A 60 7.07 9.94 -2.07
CA LEU A 60 7.96 10.13 -0.93
C LEU A 60 7.27 10.91 0.20
N GLU A 61 6.58 11.99 -0.15
CA GLU A 61 5.78 12.77 0.79
C GLU A 61 4.75 11.88 1.52
N GLY A 62 4.00 11.07 0.75
CA GLY A 62 3.02 10.14 1.31
C GLY A 62 3.61 9.01 2.15
N GLU A 63 4.80 8.50 1.80
CA GLU A 63 5.48 7.46 2.59
C GLU A 63 6.03 8.01 3.91
N LYS A 64 6.58 9.23 3.92
CA LYS A 64 7.02 9.91 5.16
C LYS A 64 5.87 10.15 6.11
N GLU A 65 4.75 10.65 5.59
CA GLU A 65 3.55 10.86 6.37
C GLU A 65 3.00 9.53 6.91
N ARG A 66 3.02 8.47 6.10
CA ARG A 66 2.61 7.13 6.54
C ARG A 66 3.48 6.59 7.67
N GLU A 67 4.78 6.84 7.63
CA GLU A 67 5.72 6.43 8.68
C GLU A 67 5.39 7.13 10.02
N GLN A 68 5.17 8.45 9.99
CA GLN A 68 4.74 9.22 11.16
C GLN A 68 3.45 8.67 11.77
N MET A 69 2.41 8.49 10.94
CA MET A 69 1.12 7.92 11.36
C MET A 69 1.25 6.48 11.89
N ARG A 70 2.25 5.71 11.44
CA ARG A 70 2.52 4.35 11.94
C ARG A 70 3.09 4.41 13.36
N GLY A 71 3.94 5.38 13.66
CA GLY A 71 4.44 5.65 15.01
C GLY A 71 3.31 6.00 15.98
N GLU A 72 2.46 6.96 15.61
CA GLU A 72 1.31 7.38 16.42
C GLU A 72 0.33 6.23 16.71
N ARG A 73 0.06 5.38 15.71
CA ARG A 73 -0.82 4.21 15.87
C ARG A 73 -0.25 3.15 16.80
N LYS A 74 1.07 2.93 16.79
CA LYS A 74 1.72 2.01 17.74
C LYS A 74 1.61 2.53 19.18
N ALA A 75 1.71 3.85 19.38
CA ALA A 75 1.56 4.44 20.70
C ALA A 75 0.13 4.32 21.27
N GLN A 76 -0.88 4.23 20.39
CA GLN A 76 -2.29 4.07 20.75
C GLN A 76 -2.79 2.61 20.60
N GLU A 77 -1.88 1.65 20.47
CA GLU A 77 -2.23 0.26 20.26
C GLU A 77 -3.03 -0.30 21.45
N GLY A 78 -4.16 -0.96 21.17
CA GLY A 78 -5.07 -1.49 22.19
C GLY A 78 -6.18 -0.53 22.65
N GLN A 79 -6.12 0.75 22.30
CA GLN A 79 -7.19 1.70 22.62
C GLN A 79 -8.24 1.77 21.51
N LYS A 80 -9.52 1.62 21.87
CA LYS A 80 -10.62 1.78 20.91
C LYS A 80 -10.81 3.28 20.65
N PRO A 81 -10.72 3.72 19.39
CA PRO A 81 -10.83 5.13 19.06
C PRO A 81 -12.26 5.64 19.27
N SER A 82 -12.38 6.89 19.73
CA SER A 82 -13.69 7.53 19.90
C SER A 82 -14.39 7.74 18.55
N LYS A 83 -15.70 8.02 18.55
CA LYS A 83 -16.43 8.30 17.30
C LYS A 83 -15.85 9.52 16.57
N GLU A 84 -15.49 10.56 17.33
CA GLU A 84 -14.93 11.81 16.80
C GLU A 84 -13.54 11.57 16.21
N GLU A 85 -12.65 10.88 16.93
CA GLU A 85 -11.33 10.52 16.42
C GLU A 85 -11.39 9.62 15.18
N ARG A 86 -12.40 8.76 15.08
CA ARG A 86 -12.64 7.94 13.89
C ARG A 86 -13.06 8.79 12.70
N LEU A 87 -13.91 9.79 12.93
CA LEU A 87 -14.37 10.70 11.88
C LEU A 87 -13.21 11.56 11.38
N GLU A 88 -12.45 12.16 12.29
CA GLU A 88 -11.27 12.96 11.97
C GLU A 88 -10.24 12.16 11.16
N ARG A 89 -9.93 10.94 11.59
CA ARG A 89 -9.02 10.05 10.86
C ARG A 89 -9.52 9.70 9.46
N GLU A 90 -10.83 9.48 9.29
CA GLU A 90 -11.38 9.17 7.96
C GLU A 90 -11.38 10.41 7.07
N ASN A 91 -11.69 11.60 7.60
CA ASN A 91 -11.59 12.87 6.85
C ASN A 91 -10.16 13.13 6.38
N ALA A 92 -9.17 13.09 7.30
CA ALA A 92 -7.77 13.27 6.95
C ALA A 92 -7.29 12.25 5.89
N ARG A 93 -7.78 11.01 5.97
CA ARG A 93 -7.48 9.98 4.98
C ARG A 93 -8.12 10.26 3.61
N LEU A 94 -9.33 10.81 3.57
CA LEU A 94 -10.01 11.18 2.33
C LEU A 94 -9.33 12.38 1.70
N ASP A 95 -8.94 13.39 2.48
CA ASP A 95 -8.21 14.56 2.00
C ASP A 95 -6.88 14.19 1.36
N LYS A 96 -6.12 13.28 1.99
CA LYS A 96 -4.88 12.72 1.42
C LYS A 96 -5.12 12.00 0.08
N GLN A 97 -6.22 11.24 -0.04
CA GLN A 97 -6.57 10.60 -1.31
C GLN A 97 -6.93 11.62 -2.39
N ILE A 98 -7.62 12.70 -2.02
CA ILE A 98 -7.98 13.79 -2.93
C ILE A 98 -6.71 14.52 -3.40
N ASP A 99 -5.82 14.86 -2.48
CA ASP A 99 -4.55 15.53 -2.80
C ASP A 99 -3.68 14.67 -3.72
N MET A 100 -3.50 13.39 -3.38
CA MET A 100 -2.81 12.42 -4.23
C MET A 100 -3.42 12.37 -5.64
N LYS A 101 -4.76 12.27 -5.76
CA LYS A 101 -5.43 12.29 -7.07
C LYS A 101 -5.14 13.58 -7.84
N LYS A 102 -5.19 14.74 -7.19
CA LYS A 102 -4.91 16.03 -7.82
C LYS A 102 -3.47 16.10 -8.32
N LYS A 103 -2.49 15.76 -7.47
CA LYS A 103 -1.06 15.72 -7.81
C LYS A 103 -0.79 14.78 -8.99
N MET A 104 -1.32 13.56 -8.93
CA MET A 104 -1.16 12.57 -10.02
C MET A 104 -1.80 13.03 -11.33
N LYS A 105 -2.99 13.65 -11.29
CA LYS A 105 -3.64 14.20 -12.48
C LYS A 105 -2.83 15.32 -13.14
N GLY A 106 -2.03 16.07 -12.38
CA GLY A 106 -1.13 17.09 -12.90
C GLY A 106 0.15 16.55 -13.55
N ILE A 107 0.54 15.30 -13.25
CA ILE A 107 1.77 14.68 -13.76
C ILE A 107 1.50 13.74 -14.93
N LEU A 108 0.40 12.97 -14.85
CA LEU A 108 0.06 11.95 -15.84
C LEU A 108 -0.69 12.53 -17.03
N THR A 109 -0.50 11.93 -18.20
CA THR A 109 -1.40 12.19 -19.34
C THR A 109 -2.81 11.66 -19.05
N ALA A 110 -3.80 12.09 -19.85
CA ALA A 110 -5.17 11.65 -19.67
C ALA A 110 -5.32 10.11 -19.72
N GLU A 111 -4.62 9.46 -20.66
CA GLU A 111 -4.63 8.00 -20.82
C GLU A 111 -3.96 7.29 -19.65
N GLN A 112 -2.78 7.76 -19.23
CA GLN A 112 -2.06 7.23 -18.06
C GLN A 112 -2.88 7.38 -16.79
N TYR A 113 -3.53 8.54 -16.59
CA TYR A 113 -4.39 8.79 -15.43
C TYR A 113 -5.59 7.85 -15.39
N GLN A 114 -6.25 7.60 -16.53
CA GLN A 114 -7.35 6.64 -16.61
C GLN A 114 -6.89 5.21 -16.28
N LYS A 115 -5.74 4.78 -16.79
CA LYS A 115 -5.16 3.47 -16.46
C LYS A 115 -4.83 3.38 -14.97
N TRP A 116 -4.23 4.44 -14.41
CA TRP A 116 -3.95 4.55 -12.98
C TRP A 116 -5.22 4.47 -12.12
N GLU A 117 -6.29 5.18 -12.47
CA GLU A 117 -7.57 5.09 -11.75
C GLU A 117 -8.17 3.68 -11.80
N LYS A 118 -8.10 2.99 -12.94
CA LYS A 118 -8.54 1.59 -13.06
C LYS A 118 -7.74 0.67 -12.13
N MET A 119 -6.41 0.77 -12.14
CA MET A 119 -5.55 -0.01 -11.24
C MET A 119 -5.89 0.24 -9.76
N MET A 120 -6.18 1.49 -9.38
CA MET A 120 -6.57 1.83 -8.02
C MET A 120 -7.94 1.23 -7.63
N GLN A 121 -8.89 1.20 -8.56
CA GLN A 121 -10.19 0.56 -8.33
C GLN A 121 -10.08 -0.96 -8.20
N GLU A 122 -9.25 -1.61 -9.02
CA GLU A 122 -9.00 -3.05 -8.94
C GLU A 122 -8.35 -3.43 -7.62
N LYS A 123 -7.30 -2.72 -7.20
CA LYS A 123 -6.69 -2.91 -5.87
C LYS A 123 -7.72 -2.79 -4.73
N LYS A 124 -8.68 -1.86 -4.86
CA LYS A 124 -9.77 -1.69 -3.88
C LYS A 124 -10.76 -2.87 -3.89
N LYS A 125 -11.07 -3.43 -5.08
CA LYS A 125 -11.93 -4.62 -5.21
C LYS A 125 -11.26 -5.85 -4.62
N ASP A 126 -9.99 -6.08 -4.92
CA ASP A 126 -9.22 -7.21 -4.40
C ASP A 126 -9.15 -7.19 -2.87
N TYR A 127 -8.91 -6.01 -2.29
CA TYR A 127 -8.88 -5.85 -0.84
C TYR A 127 -10.24 -6.15 -0.20
N LYS A 128 -11.35 -5.73 -0.84
CA LYS A 128 -12.71 -6.05 -0.36
C LYS A 128 -13.02 -7.54 -0.51
N GLY A 129 -12.61 -8.19 -1.60
CA GLY A 129 -12.79 -9.62 -1.83
C GLY A 129 -12.09 -10.47 -0.76
N LYS A 130 -10.81 -10.14 -0.47
CA LYS A 130 -10.03 -10.81 0.58
C LYS A 130 -10.65 -10.64 1.97
N ARG A 131 -11.17 -9.45 2.31
CA ARG A 131 -11.85 -9.19 3.59
C ARG A 131 -13.14 -9.99 3.80
N LYS A 132 -13.85 -10.35 2.73
CA LYS A 132 -15.06 -11.19 2.83
C LYS A 132 -14.73 -12.67 3.10
N MET A 133 -13.53 -13.12 2.73
CA MET A 133 -13.07 -14.50 2.90
C MET A 133 -12.44 -14.78 4.27
N THR A 134 -12.09 -13.75 5.05
CA THR A 134 -11.61 -13.91 6.42
C THR A 134 -12.78 -13.72 7.38
N PRO A 135 -13.25 -14.78 8.07
CA PRO A 135 -14.22 -14.63 9.16
C PRO A 135 -13.67 -13.62 10.17
N ARG A 136 -14.52 -12.68 10.57
CA ARG A 136 -14.20 -11.75 11.66
C ARG A 136 -14.60 -12.47 12.93
N GLU A 137 -13.59 -13.01 13.63
CA GLU A 137 -13.76 -13.55 15.00
C GLU A 137 -14.19 -12.45 15.97
#